data_AF-A0A8I2YZV8-F1
#
_entry.id   AF-A0A8I2YZV8-F1
#
_cell.length_a   1.000
_cell.length_b   1.000
_cell.length_c   1.000
_cell.angle_alpha   90.00
_cell.angle_beta   90.00
_cell.angle_gamma   90.00
#
_symmetry.space_group_name_H-M   'P 1'
#
loop_
_entity.id
_entity.type
_entity.pdbx_description
1 polymer ?
#
loop_
_entity_poly.entity_id
_entity_poly.type
_entity_poly.pdbx_seq_one_letter_code
_entity_poly.pdbx_strand_id
1 'polypeptide(L)'
;MIPVIAEATSYLAQSHILNDDQCRKISAALEEFHTYKHHIIDVDLCRGEKGNVLEHWHIPKLELMQNVTPSIPLLGPPIHWTADVTECAHIDVVKISTTTTNNTDFESQIC
;
A
#
# COMPACT_ATOMS: atom_id res chain seq x y z
N MET A 1 34.12 17.22 -3.61
CA MET A 1 32.74 17.78 -3.70
C MET A 1 32.05 17.00 -4.82
N ILE A 2 31.36 15.93 -4.47
CA ILE A 2 30.68 15.01 -5.40
C ILE A 2 29.21 14.94 -4.95
N PRO A 3 28.23 15.09 -5.83
CA PRO A 3 26.83 15.24 -5.44
C PRO A 3 26.22 13.88 -5.11
N VAL A 4 26.41 13.41 -3.87
CA VAL A 4 25.86 12.13 -3.37
C VAL A 4 24.41 12.28 -2.84
N ILE A 5 23.82 13.48 -2.91
CA ILE A 5 22.53 13.76 -2.26
C ILE A 5 21.35 13.74 -3.26
N ALA A 6 21.60 13.52 -4.56
CA ALA A 6 20.55 13.61 -5.59
C ALA A 6 19.88 12.28 -5.97
N GLU A 7 20.46 11.12 -5.64
CA GLU A 7 19.86 9.81 -6.00
C GLU A 7 19.01 9.17 -4.89
N ALA A 8 19.14 9.62 -3.64
CA ALA A 8 18.25 9.16 -2.57
C ALA A 8 16.79 9.62 -2.74
N THR A 9 16.55 10.63 -3.57
CA THR A 9 15.18 11.10 -3.89
C THR A 9 14.46 10.26 -4.94
N SER A 10 15.15 9.34 -5.63
CA SER A 10 14.53 8.46 -6.63
C SER A 10 13.65 7.38 -5.99
N TYR A 11 13.95 6.98 -4.75
CA TYR A 11 13.15 6.01 -3.97
C TYR A 11 11.76 6.52 -3.58
N LEU A 12 11.52 7.84 -3.64
CA LEU A 12 10.24 8.45 -3.30
C LEU A 12 9.29 8.58 -4.49
N ALA A 13 9.75 8.32 -5.72
CA ALA A 13 9.09 8.86 -6.91
C ALA A 13 8.03 7.98 -7.57
N GLN A 14 7.78 6.73 -7.11
CA GLN A 14 6.83 5.83 -7.79
C GLN A 14 5.78 5.16 -6.91
N SER A 15 5.72 5.47 -5.62
CA SER A 15 4.49 5.24 -4.86
C SER A 15 3.51 6.35 -5.24
N HIS A 16 2.34 6.03 -5.77
CA HIS A 16 1.23 6.98 -5.77
C HIS A 16 0.95 7.24 -4.29
N ILE A 17 1.59 8.27 -3.73
CA ILE A 17 1.51 8.60 -2.31
C ILE A 17 0.02 8.71 -2.01
N LEU A 18 -0.50 7.72 -1.28
CA LEU A 18 -1.83 7.79 -0.70
C LEU A 18 -1.77 8.94 0.30
N ASN A 19 -1.99 10.14 -0.22
CA ASN A 19 -1.96 11.37 0.52
C ASN A 19 -3.30 11.54 1.23
N ASP A 20 -3.38 12.54 2.10
CA ASP A 20 -4.58 12.80 2.89
C ASP A 20 -5.83 13.01 2.03
N ASP A 21 -5.69 13.55 0.81
CA ASP A 21 -6.80 13.73 -0.13
C ASP A 21 -7.32 12.38 -0.64
N GLN A 22 -6.44 11.44 -0.99
CA GLN A 22 -6.84 10.08 -1.37
C GLN A 22 -7.48 9.33 -0.19
N CYS A 23 -6.92 9.49 1.01
CA CYS A 23 -7.49 8.95 2.25
C CYS A 23 -8.92 9.46 2.49
N ARG A 24 -9.16 10.77 2.32
CA ARG A 24 -10.51 11.36 2.42
C ARG A 24 -11.47 10.80 1.39
N LYS A 25 -11.03 10.64 0.14
CA LYS A 25 -11.85 10.05 -0.94
C LYS A 25 -12.24 8.61 -0.64
N ILE A 26 -11.31 7.80 -0.16
CA ILE A 26 -11.58 6.41 0.25
C ILE A 26 -12.60 6.38 1.39
N SER A 27 -12.41 7.23 2.42
CA SER A 27 -13.35 7.33 3.54
C SER A 27 -14.74 7.77 3.10
N ALA A 28 -14.84 8.79 2.25
CA ALA A 28 -16.12 9.29 1.74
C ALA A 28 -16.86 8.23 0.90
N ALA A 29 -16.15 7.52 0.01
CA ALA A 29 -16.74 6.44 -0.78
C ALA A 29 -17.22 5.27 0.09
N LEU A 30 -16.48 4.95 1.16
CA LEU A 30 -16.86 3.91 2.10
C LEU A 30 -18.08 4.31 2.95
N GLU A 31 -18.16 5.57 3.36
CA GLU A 31 -19.32 6.14 4.05
C GLU A 31 -20.56 6.15 3.15
N GLU A 32 -20.41 6.57 1.89
CA GLU A 32 -21.47 6.53 0.88
C GLU A 32 -21.97 5.08 0.69
N PHE A 33 -21.05 4.13 0.53
CA PHE A 33 -21.40 2.72 0.45
C PHE A 33 -22.16 2.24 1.71
N HIS A 34 -21.70 2.59 2.91
CA HIS A 34 -22.38 2.22 4.15
C HIS A 34 -23.77 2.86 4.31
N THR A 35 -23.97 4.04 3.73
CA THR A 35 -25.27 4.72 3.68
C THR A 35 -26.24 3.96 2.77
N TYR A 36 -25.78 3.53 1.59
CA TYR A 36 -26.66 2.93 0.58
C TYR A 36 -26.73 1.40 0.59
N LYS A 37 -25.85 0.69 1.32
CA LYS A 37 -25.80 -0.79 1.30
C LYS A 37 -27.12 -1.46 1.69
N HIS A 38 -27.92 -0.84 2.57
CA HIS A 38 -29.22 -1.38 2.97
C HIS A 38 -30.21 -1.41 1.81
N HIS A 39 -30.22 -0.38 0.97
CA HIS A 39 -31.05 -0.39 -0.24
C HIS A 39 -30.69 -1.55 -1.18
N ILE A 40 -29.41 -1.94 -1.26
CA ILE A 40 -28.97 -3.09 -2.07
C ILE A 40 -29.46 -4.43 -1.49
N ILE A 41 -29.59 -4.52 -0.15
CA ILE A 41 -30.22 -5.68 0.51
C ILE A 41 -31.72 -5.68 0.20
N ASP A 42 -32.39 -4.55 0.37
CA ASP A 42 -33.85 -4.42 0.21
C ASP A 42 -34.33 -4.75 -1.22
N VAL A 43 -33.45 -4.61 -2.23
CA VAL A 43 -33.75 -5.00 -3.62
C VAL A 43 -33.23 -6.40 -3.99
N ASP A 44 -32.90 -7.24 -3.00
CA ASP A 44 -32.47 -8.64 -3.17
C ASP A 44 -31.25 -8.83 -4.11
N LEU A 45 -30.41 -7.79 -4.21
CA LEU A 45 -29.20 -7.79 -5.05
C LEU A 45 -27.99 -8.40 -4.33
N CYS A 46 -28.00 -8.45 -3.00
CA CYS A 46 -26.97 -9.15 -2.24
C CYS A 46 -27.25 -10.66 -2.29
N ARG A 47 -26.59 -11.39 -3.20
CA ARG A 47 -26.80 -12.83 -3.39
C ARG A 47 -25.54 -13.62 -3.08
N GLY A 48 -25.71 -14.70 -2.33
CA GLY A 48 -24.67 -15.70 -2.10
C GLY A 48 -24.43 -16.57 -3.33
N GLU A 49 -23.39 -17.39 -3.26
CA GLU A 49 -22.98 -18.30 -4.35
C GLU A 49 -24.10 -19.25 -4.82
N LYS A 50 -25.02 -19.60 -3.91
CA LYS A 50 -26.16 -20.48 -4.19
C LYS A 50 -27.43 -19.73 -4.62
N GLY A 51 -27.33 -18.42 -4.88
CA GLY A 51 -28.45 -17.57 -5.29
C GLY A 51 -29.41 -17.18 -4.15
N ASN A 52 -29.11 -17.57 -2.91
CA ASN A 52 -29.84 -17.10 -1.74
C ASN A 52 -29.56 -15.60 -1.50
N VAL A 53 -30.60 -14.86 -1.14
CA VAL A 53 -30.42 -13.47 -0.68
C VAL A 53 -29.68 -13.49 0.66
N LEU A 54 -28.67 -12.63 0.78
CA LEU A 54 -27.93 -12.39 2.02
C LEU A 54 -28.52 -11.16 2.70
N GLU A 55 -29.05 -11.33 3.91
CA GLU A 55 -29.52 -10.21 4.73
C GLU A 55 -28.37 -9.42 5.39
N HIS A 56 -27.13 -9.82 5.13
CA HIS A 56 -25.93 -9.25 5.75
C HIS A 56 -24.82 -8.99 4.72
N TRP A 57 -23.96 -8.01 5.03
CA TRP A 57 -22.79 -7.64 4.23
C TRP A 57 -21.48 -8.07 4.92
N HIS A 58 -21.31 -9.37 5.16
CA HIS A 58 -20.03 -9.91 5.64
C HIS A 58 -19.12 -10.23 4.46
N ILE A 59 -18.53 -9.19 3.86
CA ILE A 59 -17.47 -9.35 2.86
C ILE A 59 -16.17 -8.95 3.54
N PRO A 60 -15.32 -9.93 3.94
CA PRO A 60 -14.11 -9.64 4.71
C PRO A 60 -13.20 -8.58 4.07
N LYS A 61 -13.19 -8.54 2.73
CA LYS A 61 -12.41 -7.57 1.97
C LYS A 61 -12.95 -6.14 2.07
N LEU A 62 -14.27 -5.95 2.19
CA LEU A 62 -14.87 -4.62 2.42
C LEU A 62 -14.67 -4.16 3.86
N GLU A 63 -14.77 -5.08 4.82
CA GLU A 63 -14.47 -4.76 6.22
C GLU A 63 -13.00 -4.34 6.39
N LEU A 64 -12.09 -4.99 5.66
CA LEU A 64 -10.68 -4.59 5.63
C LEU A 64 -10.50 -3.14 5.15
N MET A 65 -11.33 -2.64 4.23
CA MET A 65 -11.22 -1.26 3.73
C MET A 65 -11.43 -0.20 4.82
N GLN A 66 -12.16 -0.52 5.90
CA GLN A 66 -12.32 0.38 7.05
C GLN A 66 -10.98 0.67 7.76
N ASN A 67 -10.02 -0.26 7.65
CA ASN A 67 -8.71 -0.15 8.28
C ASN A 67 -7.64 0.45 7.35
N VAL A 68 -7.92 0.60 6.06
CA VAL A 68 -6.94 1.12 5.08
C VAL A 68 -6.60 2.58 5.37
N THR A 69 -7.60 3.46 5.42
CA THR A 69 -7.37 4.89 5.71
C THR A 69 -6.64 5.14 7.04
N PRO A 70 -7.05 4.55 8.18
CA PRO A 70 -6.36 4.78 9.45
C PRO A 70 -4.98 4.09 9.54
N SER A 71 -4.71 3.05 8.75
CA SER A 71 -3.39 2.39 8.78
C SER A 71 -2.31 3.16 8.03
N ILE A 72 -2.65 3.94 7.00
CA ILE A 72 -1.69 4.73 6.21
C ILE A 72 -0.82 5.69 7.06
N PRO A 73 -1.37 6.52 7.98
CA PRO A 73 -0.54 7.36 8.84
C PRO A 73 0.26 6.59 9.90
N LEU A 74 -0.15 5.35 10.24
CA LEU A 74 0.49 4.53 11.28
C LEU A 74 1.61 3.63 10.74
N LEU A 75 1.42 3.07 9.54
CA LEU A 75 2.27 2.03 8.95
C LEU A 75 2.87 2.44 7.60
N GLY A 76 2.52 3.63 7.10
CA GLY A 76 2.78 4.06 5.73
C GLY A 76 1.89 3.36 4.69
N PRO A 77 1.97 3.76 3.42
CA PRO A 77 1.26 3.11 2.32
C PRO A 77 1.60 1.60 2.24
N PRO A 78 0.63 0.71 1.98
CA PRO A 78 0.86 -0.73 1.87
C PRO A 78 1.91 -1.12 0.82
N ILE A 79 2.14 -0.28 -0.20
CA ILE A 79 3.16 -0.49 -1.23
C ILE A 79 4.59 -0.51 -0.66
N HIS A 80 4.82 0.06 0.53
CA HIS A 80 6.11 -0.01 1.21
C HIS A 80 6.44 -1.41 1.74
N TRP A 81 5.46 -2.33 1.74
CA TRP A 81 5.59 -3.69 2.25
C TRP A 81 5.55 -4.76 1.14
N THR A 82 5.57 -4.36 -0.13
CA THR A 82 5.75 -5.35 -1.21
C THR A 82 7.23 -5.73 -1.29
N ALA A 83 7.48 -7.03 -1.45
CA ALA A 83 8.84 -7.56 -1.58
C ALA A 83 9.63 -6.87 -2.71
N ASP A 84 8.93 -6.47 -3.77
CA ASP A 84 9.48 -5.78 -4.94
C ASP A 84 10.17 -4.44 -4.59
N VAL A 85 9.53 -3.60 -3.77
CA VAL A 85 10.13 -2.31 -3.35
C VAL A 85 11.36 -2.54 -2.48
N THR A 86 11.31 -3.52 -1.57
CA THR A 86 12.48 -3.87 -0.75
C THR A 86 13.60 -4.53 -1.57
N GLU A 87 13.25 -5.28 -2.62
CA GLU A 87 14.22 -5.95 -3.50
C GLU A 87 14.92 -4.93 -4.41
N CYS A 88 14.17 -4.02 -5.03
CA CYS A 88 14.75 -2.89 -5.75
C CYS A 88 15.67 -2.08 -4.84
N ALA A 89 15.22 -1.76 -3.61
CA ALA A 89 16.04 -1.04 -2.62
C ALA A 89 17.35 -1.76 -2.33
N HIS A 90 17.27 -3.07 -2.15
CA HIS A 90 18.44 -3.88 -1.91
C HIS A 90 19.38 -3.96 -3.13
N ILE A 91 18.86 -4.03 -4.36
CA ILE A 91 19.69 -4.01 -5.58
C ILE A 91 20.45 -2.69 -5.68
N ASP A 92 19.77 -1.56 -5.56
CA ASP A 92 20.39 -0.25 -5.77
C ASP A 92 21.30 0.15 -4.61
N VAL A 93 20.83 -0.02 -3.38
CA VAL A 93 21.54 0.43 -2.18
C VAL A 93 22.66 -0.53 -1.79
N VAL A 94 22.51 -1.84 -2.03
CA VAL A 94 23.47 -2.87 -1.56
C VAL A 94 24.25 -3.50 -2.71
N LYS A 95 23.63 -3.91 -3.81
CA LYS A 95 24.37 -4.62 -4.89
C LYS A 95 25.14 -3.66 -5.81
N ILE A 96 24.54 -2.55 -6.23
CA ILE A 96 25.20 -1.58 -7.13
C ILE A 96 26.31 -0.83 -6.39
N SER A 97 26.07 -0.46 -5.13
CA SER A 97 27.10 0.18 -4.28
C SER A 97 28.33 -0.71 -4.10
N THR A 98 28.14 -1.99 -3.76
CA THR A 98 29.26 -2.96 -3.59
C THR A 98 29.99 -3.26 -4.90
N THR A 99 29.31 -3.19 -6.04
CA THR A 99 29.96 -3.33 -7.36
C THR A 99 30.82 -2.12 -7.70
N THR A 100 30.53 -0.95 -7.11
CA THR A 100 31.26 0.30 -7.32
C THR A 100 32.46 0.45 -6.37
N THR A 101 32.52 -0.33 -5.29
CA THR A 101 33.68 -0.42 -4.39
C THR A 101 34.70 -1.46 -4.87
N ASN A 102 35.82 -1.62 -4.16
CA ASN A 102 36.98 -2.43 -4.57
C ASN A 102 36.73 -3.96 -4.60
N ASN A 103 35.47 -4.42 -4.64
CA ASN A 103 35.05 -5.83 -4.68
C ASN A 103 35.69 -6.73 -3.59
N THR A 104 36.21 -6.14 -2.52
CA THR A 104 36.90 -6.85 -1.44
C THR A 104 36.44 -6.32 -0.09
N ASP A 105 36.37 -7.23 0.88
CA ASP A 105 36.04 -6.94 2.28
C ASP A 105 34.63 -6.35 2.49
N PHE A 106 33.62 -7.15 2.13
CA PHE A 106 32.19 -6.79 2.21
C PHE A 106 31.75 -6.44 3.64
N GLU A 107 32.23 -7.18 4.63
CA GLU A 107 31.80 -7.06 6.04
C GLU A 107 32.20 -5.71 6.67
N SER A 108 33.30 -5.09 6.23
CA SER A 108 33.74 -3.78 6.77
C SER A 108 33.01 -2.58 6.15
N GLN A 109 32.25 -2.80 5.07
CA GLN A 109 31.55 -1.76 4.32
C GLN A 109 30.06 -1.66 4.65
N ILE A 110 29.50 -2.70 5.28
CA ILE A 110 28.12 -2.75 5.76
C ILE A 110 28.11 -2.18 7.19
N CYS A 111 28.31 -0.87 7.33
CA CYS A 111 28.07 -0.14 8.59
C CYS A 111 26.60 0.23 8.72
#